data_AF-A0A958N574-F1
#
_entry.id   AF-A0A958N574-F1
#
_cell.length_a   1.000
_cell.length_b   1.000
_cell.length_c   1.000
_cell.angle_alpha   90.00
_cell.angle_beta   90.00
_cell.angle_gamma   90.00
#
_symmetry.space_group_name_H-M   'P 1'
#
loop_
_entity.id
_entity.type
_entity.pdbx_description
1 polymer ?
#
loop_
_entity_poly.entity_id
_entity_poly.type
_entity_poly.pdbx_seq_one_letter_code
_entity_poly.pdbx_strand_id
1 'polypeptide(L)'
;MLKKILLTTAFALTTVNLASANGFGRHGDRYDNGRRSYELLDKLECGLTHIKIVVVGDNATITDFDVMFGNNSTQDVTIREYFREGSETLWKDLSAGVRCIKGLDIDATSDRDYDRAFLQVWGLKKIGKANSDYQEVLLDTINVKENYERRRRHRGGDRDRNGHGDRRRP
;
A
#
# COMPACT_ATOMS: atom_id res chain seq x y z
N MET A 1 -27.88 -11.10 -0.18
CA MET A 1 -28.06 -9.88 0.63
C MET A 1 -27.08 -9.94 1.81
N LEU A 2 -26.00 -9.13 1.76
CA LEU A 2 -25.09 -9.00 2.90
C LEU A 2 -25.87 -8.36 4.07
N LYS A 3 -26.02 -9.08 5.18
CA LYS A 3 -26.41 -8.46 6.45
C LYS A 3 -25.20 -7.68 6.94
N LYS A 4 -25.14 -6.39 6.57
CA LYS A 4 -24.33 -5.40 7.29
C LYS A 4 -24.87 -5.38 8.72
N ILE A 5 -24.10 -5.91 9.67
CA ILE A 5 -24.28 -5.51 11.06
C ILE A 5 -23.86 -4.05 11.08
N LEU A 6 -24.84 -3.15 10.93
CA LEU A 6 -24.70 -1.75 11.26
C LEU A 6 -24.45 -1.71 12.77
N LEU A 7 -23.20 -1.92 13.16
CA LEU A 7 -22.71 -1.33 14.39
C LEU A 7 -22.73 0.16 14.11
N THR A 8 -23.79 0.83 14.56
CA THR A 8 -23.87 2.28 14.68
C THR A 8 -22.79 2.69 15.69
N THR A 9 -21.54 2.64 15.26
CA THR A 9 -20.44 3.24 15.98
C THR A 9 -20.64 4.71 15.80
N ALA A 10 -21.11 5.35 16.87
CA ALA A 10 -20.98 6.78 17.03
C ALA A 10 -19.59 7.17 16.52
N PHE A 11 -19.54 8.12 15.59
CA PHE A 11 -18.35 8.93 15.35
C PHE A 11 -18.06 9.64 16.68
N ALA A 12 -17.44 8.92 17.61
CA ALA A 12 -16.63 9.57 18.59
C ALA A 12 -15.55 10.24 17.74
N LEU A 13 -15.58 11.58 17.70
CA LEU A 13 -14.35 12.35 17.56
C LEU A 13 -13.47 11.95 18.75
N THR A 14 -12.91 10.76 18.68
CA THR A 14 -11.65 10.47 19.31
C THR A 14 -10.73 11.42 18.60
N THR A 15 -10.38 12.51 19.28
CA THR A 15 -9.13 13.21 19.00
C THR A 15 -8.11 12.12 18.81
N VAL A 16 -7.73 11.87 17.55
CA VAL A 16 -6.54 11.10 17.25
C VAL A 16 -5.47 11.94 17.91
N ASN A 17 -5.09 11.53 19.11
CA ASN A 17 -3.79 11.87 19.60
C ASN A 17 -2.89 11.42 18.46
N LEU A 18 -2.33 12.38 17.72
CA LEU A 18 -1.06 12.23 17.01
C LEU A 18 0.01 11.99 18.09
N ALA A 19 -0.19 10.98 18.93
CA ALA A 19 0.82 10.39 19.75
C ALA A 19 1.63 9.57 18.78
N SER A 20 2.70 10.20 18.30
CA SER A 20 3.87 9.58 17.69
C SER A 20 3.52 8.41 16.79
N ALA A 21 3.38 8.70 15.48
CA ALA A 21 3.66 7.72 14.45
C ALA A 21 4.80 6.82 14.95
N ASN A 22 4.49 5.54 15.17
CA ASN A 22 5.52 4.53 15.35
C ASN A 22 6.46 4.75 14.17
N GLY A 23 7.69 5.13 14.48
CA GLY A 23 8.54 5.91 13.59
C GLY A 23 8.63 5.30 12.21
N PHE A 24 8.52 6.15 11.19
CA PHE A 24 8.95 5.95 9.80
C PHE A 24 9.72 4.65 9.64
N GLY A 25 8.99 3.56 9.43
CA GLY A 25 9.54 2.22 9.45
C GLY A 25 10.56 2.15 8.33
N ARG A 26 11.82 1.91 8.69
CA ARG A 26 12.79 1.42 7.71
C ARG A 26 12.36 0.00 7.37
N HIS A 27 11.37 -0.11 6.50
CA HIS A 27 10.87 -1.36 5.96
C HIS A 27 11.99 -1.99 5.15
N GLY A 28 12.32 -3.25 5.44
CA GLY A 28 13.39 -3.95 4.76
C GLY A 28 12.98 -4.24 3.32
N ASP A 29 13.44 -3.44 2.37
CA ASP A 29 13.25 -3.71 0.95
C ASP A 29 13.92 -5.06 0.60
N ARG A 30 13.14 -6.08 0.23
CA ARG A 30 13.68 -7.32 -0.35
C ARG A 30 13.38 -7.36 -1.83
N TYR A 31 14.43 -7.24 -2.63
CA TYR A 31 14.37 -7.38 -4.07
C TYR A 31 14.27 -8.85 -4.45
N ASP A 32 13.27 -9.20 -5.25
CA ASP A 32 13.24 -10.46 -5.98
C ASP A 32 13.73 -10.18 -7.41
N ASN A 33 15.01 -10.48 -7.67
CA ASN A 33 15.63 -10.42 -9.01
C ASN A 33 15.39 -9.15 -9.84
N GLY A 34 15.43 -7.96 -9.21
CA GLY A 34 15.36 -6.68 -9.93
C GLY A 34 13.97 -6.31 -10.47
N ARG A 35 12.91 -7.00 -10.03
CA ARG A 35 11.53 -6.73 -10.43
C ARG A 35 10.69 -6.37 -9.20
N ARG A 36 10.29 -5.09 -9.12
CA ARG A 36 9.39 -4.50 -8.10
C ARG A 36 9.95 -4.47 -6.66
N SER A 37 9.71 -3.36 -5.96
CA SER A 37 10.16 -3.13 -4.58
C SER A 37 8.94 -3.17 -3.68
N TYR A 38 8.77 -4.29 -2.97
CA TYR A 38 7.69 -4.43 -2.00
C TYR A 38 8.08 -3.81 -0.67
N GLU A 39 7.17 -3.03 -0.12
CA GLU A 39 7.18 -2.60 1.27
C GLU A 39 6.74 -3.76 2.14
N LEU A 40 7.70 -4.33 2.89
CA LEU A 40 7.40 -5.42 3.80
C LEU A 40 6.64 -4.87 5.00
N LEU A 41 5.50 -5.47 5.30
CA LEU A 41 4.81 -5.19 6.55
C LEU A 41 5.67 -5.68 7.72
N ASP A 42 5.70 -4.92 8.80
CA ASP A 42 6.44 -5.28 10.03
C ASP A 42 5.99 -6.64 10.59
N LYS A 43 4.77 -7.03 10.27
CA LYS A 43 4.17 -8.29 10.67
C LYS A 43 3.35 -8.87 9.52
N LEU A 44 3.48 -10.18 9.36
CA LEU A 44 2.62 -10.96 8.47
C LEU A 44 1.18 -10.92 9.00
N GLU A 45 0.27 -10.29 8.25
CA GLU A 45 -1.14 -10.23 8.63
C GLU A 45 -1.96 -11.28 7.88
N CYS A 46 -2.50 -12.22 8.65
CA CYS A 46 -3.17 -13.42 8.15
C CYS A 46 -4.70 -13.39 8.32
N GLY A 47 -5.39 -14.14 7.46
CA GLY A 47 -6.86 -14.27 7.49
C GLY A 47 -7.60 -13.15 6.78
N LEU A 48 -6.89 -12.33 6.00
CA LEU A 48 -7.45 -11.27 5.19
C LEU A 48 -8.15 -11.85 3.97
N THR A 49 -9.36 -11.38 3.69
CA THR A 49 -10.19 -11.83 2.57
C THR A 49 -10.30 -10.77 1.49
N HIS A 50 -10.24 -9.50 1.87
CA HIS A 50 -10.34 -8.37 0.96
C HIS A 50 -9.37 -7.27 1.34
N ILE A 51 -9.11 -6.38 0.40
CA ILE A 51 -8.29 -5.19 0.60
C ILE A 51 -8.99 -3.97 -0.02
N LYS A 52 -8.80 -2.80 0.57
CA LYS A 52 -9.20 -1.51 0.00
C LYS A 52 -8.14 -0.45 0.29
N ILE A 53 -8.21 0.65 -0.43
CA ILE A 53 -7.37 1.82 -0.21
C ILE A 53 -8.27 3.02 0.09
N VAL A 54 -7.89 3.82 1.08
CA VAL A 54 -8.53 5.10 1.40
C VAL A 54 -7.52 6.21 1.16
N VAL A 55 -7.93 7.23 0.43
CA VAL A 55 -7.08 8.39 0.10
C VAL A 55 -7.33 9.51 1.08
N VAL A 56 -6.26 10.04 1.70
CA VAL A 56 -6.33 11.03 2.78
C VAL A 56 -5.35 12.18 2.52
N GLY A 57 -5.73 13.40 2.91
CA GLY A 57 -4.88 14.60 2.92
C GLY A 57 -4.76 15.34 1.58
N ASP A 58 -4.80 14.65 0.43
CA ASP A 58 -4.94 15.25 -0.90
C ASP A 58 -5.43 14.20 -1.92
N ASN A 59 -5.63 14.60 -3.17
CA ASN A 59 -5.98 13.70 -4.27
C ASN A 59 -4.80 12.80 -4.66
N ALA A 60 -5.11 11.59 -5.12
CA ALA A 60 -4.11 10.64 -5.58
C ALA A 60 -4.59 9.90 -6.84
N THR A 61 -3.66 9.65 -7.76
CA THR A 61 -3.85 8.72 -8.86
C THR A 61 -3.08 7.45 -8.56
N ILE A 62 -3.78 6.32 -8.49
CA ILE A 62 -3.15 5.01 -8.33
C ILE A 62 -3.05 4.38 -9.72
N THR A 63 -1.87 3.87 -10.07
CA THR A 63 -1.58 3.30 -11.39
C THR A 63 -1.27 1.80 -11.34
N ASP A 64 -0.80 1.31 -10.20
CA ASP A 64 -0.52 -0.11 -9.98
C ASP A 64 -0.59 -0.42 -8.48
N PHE A 65 -1.08 -1.61 -8.15
CA PHE A 65 -1.08 -2.09 -6.77
C PHE A 65 -0.96 -3.61 -6.75
N ASP A 66 0.12 -4.09 -6.14
CA ASP A 66 0.38 -5.51 -5.93
C ASP A 66 0.42 -5.85 -4.45
N VAL A 67 -0.09 -7.03 -4.13
CA VAL A 67 0.01 -7.64 -2.81
C VAL A 67 0.95 -8.82 -2.89
N MET A 68 1.99 -8.84 -2.04
CA MET A 68 2.85 -9.99 -1.85
C MET A 68 2.38 -10.79 -0.64
N PHE A 69 2.17 -12.10 -0.85
CA PHE A 69 1.71 -13.01 0.19
C PHE A 69 2.88 -13.70 0.92
N GLY A 70 2.58 -14.35 2.04
CA GLY A 70 3.56 -15.07 2.88
C GLY A 70 4.31 -16.19 2.16
N ASN A 71 3.74 -16.76 1.10
CA ASN A 71 4.38 -17.76 0.23
C ASN A 71 5.20 -17.14 -0.92
N ASN A 72 5.37 -15.81 -0.94
CA ASN A 72 5.99 -15.01 -2.01
C ASN A 72 5.24 -14.99 -3.35
N SER A 73 4.03 -15.55 -3.46
CA SER A 73 3.20 -15.26 -4.64
C SER A 73 2.68 -13.83 -4.56
N THR A 74 2.40 -13.24 -5.72
CA THR A 74 1.91 -11.87 -5.85
C THR A 74 0.55 -11.85 -6.54
N GLN A 75 -0.24 -10.82 -6.25
CA GLN A 75 -1.51 -10.56 -6.92
C GLN A 75 -1.57 -9.08 -7.30
N ASP A 76 -1.79 -8.80 -8.60
CA ASP A 76 -2.20 -7.48 -9.10
C ASP A 76 -3.65 -7.25 -8.62
N VAL A 77 -3.80 -6.28 -7.72
CA VAL A 77 -5.09 -5.81 -7.24
C VAL A 77 -5.43 -4.62 -8.12
N THR A 78 -6.07 -4.90 -9.25
CA THR A 78 -6.30 -3.93 -10.33
C THR A 78 -7.08 -2.70 -9.85
N ILE A 79 -6.33 -1.66 -9.48
CA ILE A 79 -6.76 -0.34 -9.04
C ILE A 79 -5.94 0.65 -9.87
N ARG A 80 -6.59 1.23 -10.89
CA ARG A 80 -5.96 2.14 -11.86
C ARG A 80 -6.89 3.32 -12.12
N GLU A 81 -6.93 4.25 -11.18
CA GLU A 81 -7.93 5.30 -11.16
C GLU A 81 -7.47 6.54 -10.38
N TYR A 82 -8.11 7.66 -10.68
CA TYR A 82 -8.01 8.91 -9.94
C TYR A 82 -8.97 8.93 -8.74
N PHE A 83 -8.46 9.33 -7.59
CA PHE A 83 -9.20 9.41 -6.34
C PHE A 83 -9.10 10.81 -5.75
N ARG A 84 -10.25 11.35 -5.35
CA ARG A 84 -10.30 12.58 -4.56
C ARG A 84 -9.94 12.31 -3.11
N GLU A 85 -9.47 13.33 -2.40
CA GLU A 85 -9.32 13.24 -0.95
C GLU A 85 -10.61 12.73 -0.27
N GLY A 86 -10.45 11.82 0.68
CA GLY A 86 -11.54 11.21 1.45
C GLY A 86 -12.30 10.10 0.71
N SER A 87 -11.93 9.81 -0.55
CA SER A 87 -12.52 8.69 -1.29
C SER A 87 -11.85 7.36 -0.94
N GLU A 88 -12.58 6.27 -1.18
CA GLU A 88 -12.10 4.91 -0.97
C GLU A 88 -12.35 4.04 -2.20
N THR A 89 -11.49 3.04 -2.39
CA THR A 89 -11.70 2.01 -3.40
C THR A 89 -12.76 1.03 -2.93
N LEU A 90 -13.40 0.35 -3.88
CA LEU A 90 -14.15 -0.86 -3.55
C LEU A 90 -13.23 -1.90 -2.93
N TRP A 91 -13.80 -2.74 -2.06
CA TRP A 91 -13.13 -3.94 -1.59
C TRP A 91 -12.78 -4.84 -2.78
N LYS A 92 -11.53 -5.27 -2.84
CA LYS A 92 -11.01 -6.22 -3.82
C LYS A 92 -10.71 -7.54 -3.14
N ASP A 93 -11.14 -8.63 -3.76
CA ASP A 93 -10.93 -9.97 -3.24
C ASP A 93 -9.45 -10.35 -3.28
N LEU A 94 -8.95 -10.88 -2.17
CA LEU A 94 -7.63 -11.51 -2.12
C LEU A 94 -7.76 -12.98 -2.49
N SER A 95 -6.79 -13.49 -3.26
CA SER A 95 -6.79 -14.88 -3.71
C SER A 95 -6.89 -15.85 -2.51
N ALA A 96 -7.85 -16.77 -2.61
CA ALA A 96 -8.31 -17.54 -1.44
C ALA A 96 -7.26 -18.47 -0.84
N GLY A 97 -6.23 -18.84 -1.60
CA GLY A 97 -5.21 -19.82 -1.20
C GLY A 97 -4.21 -19.30 -0.19
N VAL A 98 -3.95 -17.99 -0.14
CA VAL A 98 -2.92 -17.41 0.74
C VAL A 98 -3.39 -16.08 1.30
N ARG A 99 -3.86 -16.11 2.55
CA ARG A 99 -4.49 -14.94 3.22
C ARG A 99 -3.56 -14.20 4.15
N CYS A 100 -2.26 -14.43 4.01
CA CYS A 100 -1.21 -13.80 4.80
C CYS A 100 -0.48 -12.79 3.93
N ILE A 101 -0.67 -11.50 4.19
CA ILE A 101 0.02 -10.43 3.46
C ILE A 101 1.37 -10.21 4.11
N LYS A 102 2.41 -10.24 3.28
CA LYS A 102 3.81 -10.03 3.63
C LYS A 102 4.30 -8.65 3.21
N GLY A 103 3.79 -8.12 2.11
CA GLY A 103 4.17 -6.79 1.64
C GLY A 103 3.23 -6.24 0.59
N LEU A 104 3.40 -4.96 0.31
CA LEU A 104 2.58 -4.16 -0.60
C LEU A 104 3.53 -3.44 -1.57
N ASP A 105 3.19 -3.39 -2.85
CA ASP A 105 3.86 -2.51 -3.82
C ASP A 105 2.78 -1.66 -4.48
N ILE A 106 2.86 -0.33 -4.34
CA ILE A 106 1.90 0.61 -4.91
C ILE A 106 2.62 1.65 -5.77
N ASP A 107 2.12 1.91 -6.97
CA ASP A 107 2.57 3.01 -7.82
C ASP A 107 1.47 4.07 -7.88
N ALA A 108 1.76 5.24 -7.30
CA ALA A 108 0.80 6.32 -7.18
C ALA A 108 1.46 7.69 -7.30
N THR A 109 0.68 8.68 -7.76
CA THR A 109 1.05 10.08 -7.87
C THR A 109 -0.02 10.97 -7.27
N SER A 110 0.27 12.25 -7.06
CA SER A 110 -0.70 13.25 -6.60
C SER A 110 -0.65 14.48 -7.51
N ASP A 111 -1.76 15.22 -7.61
CA ASP A 111 -1.88 16.33 -8.55
C ASP A 111 -1.10 17.59 -8.18
N ARG A 112 -1.04 17.95 -6.89
CA ARG A 112 -0.60 19.29 -6.43
C ARG A 112 0.54 19.25 -5.44
N ASP A 113 0.34 18.56 -4.32
CA ASP A 113 1.31 18.46 -3.23
C ASP A 113 1.51 17.00 -2.81
N TYR A 114 2.51 16.34 -3.39
CA TYR A 114 2.87 14.96 -3.05
C TYR A 114 3.07 14.76 -1.54
N ASP A 115 3.51 15.80 -0.83
CA ASP A 115 3.77 15.76 0.62
C ASP A 115 2.53 15.50 1.47
N ARG A 116 1.33 15.78 0.96
CA ARG A 116 0.08 15.70 1.74
C ARG A 116 -0.79 14.50 1.41
N ALA A 117 -0.55 13.85 0.27
CA ALA A 117 -1.33 12.69 -0.13
C ALA A 117 -0.84 11.43 0.60
N PHE A 118 -1.76 10.78 1.32
CA PHE A 118 -1.54 9.49 1.97
C PHE A 118 -2.51 8.44 1.44
N LEU A 119 -2.02 7.21 1.32
CA LEU A 119 -2.81 6.04 0.98
C LEU A 119 -2.85 5.14 2.21
N GLN A 120 -4.03 5.02 2.82
CA GLN A 120 -4.24 4.04 3.88
C GLN A 120 -4.71 2.73 3.26
N VAL A 121 -3.97 1.66 3.50
CA VAL A 121 -4.29 0.33 2.99
C VAL A 121 -4.99 -0.47 4.08
N TRP A 122 -6.21 -0.92 3.82
CA TRP A 122 -7.05 -1.61 4.78
C TRP A 122 -7.34 -3.03 4.33
N GLY A 123 -7.27 -3.98 5.25
CA GLY A 123 -7.64 -5.37 5.05
C GLY A 123 -8.93 -5.74 5.77
N LEU A 124 -9.74 -6.60 5.16
CA LEU A 124 -10.92 -7.18 5.80
C LEU A 124 -10.58 -8.58 6.32
N LYS A 125 -10.59 -8.76 7.64
CA LYS A 125 -10.24 -10.02 8.32
C LYS A 125 -11.48 -10.76 8.77
N LYS A 126 -11.60 -12.04 8.44
CA LYS A 126 -12.68 -12.88 8.99
C LYS A 126 -12.31 -13.32 10.41
N ILE A 127 -13.12 -12.94 11.40
CA ILE A 127 -12.83 -13.19 12.83
C ILE A 127 -13.72 -14.28 13.48
N GLY A 128 -14.74 -14.75 12.77
CA GLY A 128 -15.70 -15.73 13.30
C GLY A 128 -16.04 -16.85 12.32
N LYS A 129 -16.78 -17.85 12.84
CA LYS A 129 -17.37 -18.92 12.00
C LYS A 129 -18.57 -18.43 11.21
N ALA A 130 -19.25 -17.38 11.68
CA ALA A 130 -20.37 -16.77 10.97
C ALA A 130 -19.90 -16.03 9.72
N ASN A 131 -20.77 -15.92 8.73
CA ASN A 131 -20.49 -15.25 7.47
C ASN A 131 -20.54 -13.72 7.56
N SER A 132 -20.87 -13.15 8.73
CA SER A 132 -20.99 -11.71 8.99
C SER A 132 -19.82 -11.11 9.77
N ASP A 133 -18.94 -11.95 10.33
CA ASP A 133 -17.99 -11.50 11.33
C ASP A 133 -16.67 -11.12 10.66
N TYR A 134 -16.61 -9.86 10.24
CA TYR A 134 -15.43 -9.24 9.66
C TYR A 134 -14.93 -8.09 10.51
N GLN A 135 -13.61 -7.92 10.52
CA GLN A 135 -12.91 -6.81 11.16
C GLN A 135 -12.10 -6.08 10.09
N GLU A 136 -12.23 -4.76 10.01
CA GLU A 136 -11.33 -3.92 9.23
C GLU A 136 -10.02 -3.71 10.02
N VAL A 137 -8.89 -3.89 9.33
CA VAL A 137 -7.55 -3.78 9.90
C VAL A 137 -6.75 -2.84 9.01
N LEU A 138 -6.21 -1.76 9.57
CA LEU A 138 -5.24 -0.91 8.88
C LEU A 138 -3.92 -1.69 8.73
N LEU A 139 -3.48 -1.87 7.50
CA LEU A 139 -2.25 -2.59 7.17
C LEU A 139 -1.07 -1.63 7.07
N ASP A 140 -1.28 -0.49 6.41
CA ASP A 140 -0.22 0.47 6.16
C ASP A 140 -0.77 1.88 5.86
N THR A 141 0.07 2.90 6.04
CA THR A 141 -0.17 4.29 5.63
C THR A 141 1.01 4.80 4.83
N ILE A 142 0.81 4.95 3.53
CA ILE A 142 1.88 5.23 2.57
C ILE A 142 1.81 6.71 2.18
N ASN A 143 2.88 7.46 2.40
CA ASN A 143 3.02 8.81 1.85
C ASN A 143 3.36 8.73 0.36
N VAL A 144 2.55 9.38 -0.50
CA VAL A 144 2.68 9.26 -1.96
C VAL A 144 4.01 9.84 -2.46
N LYS A 145 4.50 10.96 -1.88
CA LYS A 145 5.80 11.53 -2.26
C LYS A 145 6.96 10.60 -1.92
N GLU A 146 7.00 10.12 -0.70
CA GLU A 146 8.10 9.27 -0.23
C GLU A 146 8.16 8.00 -1.07
N ASN A 147 7.00 7.40 -1.35
CA ASN A 147 6.90 6.26 -2.23
C ASN A 147 7.39 6.59 -3.67
N TYR A 148 6.95 7.71 -4.24
CA TYR A 148 7.42 8.15 -5.56
C TYR A 148 8.93 8.35 -5.62
N GLU A 149 9.50 9.07 -4.65
CA GLU A 149 10.93 9.38 -4.58
C GLU A 149 11.77 8.12 -4.33
N ARG A 150 11.30 7.20 -3.49
CA ARG A 150 11.90 5.88 -3.30
C ARG A 150 12.00 5.17 -4.65
N ARG A 151 10.89 5.06 -5.39
CA ARG A 151 10.88 4.41 -6.72
C ARG A 151 11.77 5.13 -7.73
N ARG A 152 11.80 6.46 -7.73
CA ARG A 152 12.64 7.27 -8.61
C ARG A 152 14.14 7.01 -8.37
N ARG A 153 14.58 6.99 -7.11
CA ARG A 153 15.98 6.68 -6.74
C ARG A 153 16.39 5.32 -7.26
N HIS A 154 15.50 4.34 -7.21
CA HIS A 154 15.78 2.99 -7.71
C HIS A 154 15.78 2.90 -9.24
N ARG A 155 14.87 3.59 -9.94
CA ARG A 155 14.85 3.60 -11.43
C ARG A 155 15.99 4.42 -12.05
N GLY A 156 16.55 5.38 -11.31
CA GLY A 156 17.60 6.30 -11.81
C GLY A 156 19.03 5.78 -11.71
N GLY A 157 19.31 4.75 -10.91
CA GLY A 157 20.67 4.32 -10.55
C GLY A 157 21.53 3.71 -11.66
N ASP A 158 20.96 3.36 -12.81
CA ASP A 158 21.70 2.69 -13.90
C ASP A 158 22.29 3.63 -14.95
N ARG A 159 21.97 4.94 -14.94
CA ARG A 159 22.40 5.85 -16.02
C ARG A 159 23.82 6.40 -15.86
N ASP A 160 24.42 6.34 -14.67
CA ASP A 160 25.69 7.01 -14.40
C ASP A 160 26.93 6.12 -14.61
N ARG A 161 26.78 4.84 -15.00
CA ARG A 161 27.93 3.92 -15.20
C ARG A 161 28.51 3.85 -16.61
N ASN A 162 27.85 4.41 -17.63
CA ASN A 162 28.31 4.30 -19.03
C ASN A 162 29.01 5.56 -19.57
N GLY A 163 29.42 6.48 -18.70
CA GLY A 163 29.85 7.83 -19.07
C GLY A 163 31.34 8.15 -18.91
N HIS A 164 32.30 7.22 -18.96
CA HIS A 164 33.72 7.60 -19.04
C HIS A 164 34.59 6.58 -19.79
N GLY A 165 34.31 6.44 -21.09
CA GLY A 165 35.26 5.89 -22.06
C GLY A 165 36.27 6.97 -22.47
N ASP A 166 37.43 6.91 -21.84
CA ASP A 166 38.67 7.65 -22.06
C ASP A 166 38.97 7.89 -23.57
N ARG A 167 38.82 9.13 -24.05
CA ARG A 167 39.31 9.55 -25.37
C ARG A 167 40.80 9.81 -25.30
N ARG A 168 41.61 8.75 -25.39
CA ARG A 168 43.03 8.89 -25.74
C ARG A 168 43.14 9.36 -27.18
N ARG A 169 43.52 10.63 -27.35
CA ARG A 169 44.00 11.21 -28.61
C ARG A 169 45.35 10.58 -28.98
N PRO A 170 45.58 10.16 -30.22
CA PRO A 170 46.86 10.37 -30.89
C PRO A 170 46.98 11.81 -31.39
#